data_AF-A0A9D0VFF4-F1
#
_entry.id   AF-A0A9D0VFF4-F1
#
_cell.length_a   1.000
_cell.length_b   1.000
_cell.length_c   1.000
_cell.angle_alpha   90.00
_cell.angle_beta   90.00
_cell.angle_gamma   90.00
#
_symmetry.space_group_name_H-M   'P 1'
#
loop_
_entity.id
_entity.type
_entity.pdbx_description
1 polymer ?
#
loop_
_entity_poly.entity_id
_entity_poly.type
_entity_poly.pdbx_seq_one_letter_code
_entity_poly.pdbx_strand_id
1 'polypeptide(L)'
;MSYFQEGGTAMWAVLGLDIVGVGMLVLAMVLAFGARTLAPMQWPARIINFLILLGALVPGLAGLGGWLYGRYVTEQALELVDPSQRDTLMAAGYAVATYPLAFGLISTLALGLCALIPFAITIPSTTPTQDPW
;
A
#
# COMPACT_ATOMS: atom_id res chain seq x y z
N MET A 1 -3.28 8.56 -21.06
CA MET A 1 -2.04 7.77 -20.78
C MET A 1 -0.92 8.61 -20.16
N SER A 2 -1.13 9.89 -19.76
CA SER A 2 -0.03 10.77 -19.31
C SER A 2 0.32 10.66 -17.82
N TYR A 3 -0.65 10.39 -16.94
CA TYR A 3 -0.46 10.37 -15.47
C TYR A 3 0.68 9.46 -14.96
N PHE A 4 0.81 8.24 -15.50
CA PHE A 4 1.88 7.31 -15.11
C PHE A 4 3.24 7.67 -15.71
N GLN A 5 3.25 8.35 -16.85
CA GLN A 5 4.49 8.83 -17.47
C GLN A 5 5.00 10.06 -16.72
N GLU A 6 4.09 10.93 -16.27
CA GLU A 6 4.40 12.12 -15.47
C GLU A 6 4.94 11.75 -14.09
N GLY A 7 4.35 10.77 -13.40
CA GLY A 7 4.82 10.32 -12.07
C GLY A 7 6.19 9.62 -12.05
N GLY A 8 6.82 9.41 -13.21
CA GLY A 8 8.19 8.91 -13.34
C GLY A 8 8.39 7.48 -12.80
N THR A 9 9.64 7.14 -12.49
CA THR A 9 10.04 5.78 -12.05
C THR A 9 9.41 5.36 -10.73
N ALA A 10 9.23 6.30 -9.79
CA ALA A 10 8.61 6.02 -8.49
C ALA A 10 7.17 5.52 -8.63
N MET A 11 6.42 6.03 -9.61
CA MET A 11 5.05 5.60 -9.88
C MET A 11 4.98 4.12 -10.29
N TRP A 12 5.93 3.65 -11.11
CA TRP A 12 6.03 2.25 -11.50
C TRP A 12 6.40 1.33 -10.34
N ALA A 13 7.23 1.81 -9.41
CA ALA A 13 7.55 1.05 -8.20
C ALA A 13 6.31 0.84 -7.32
N VAL A 14 5.50 1.89 -7.12
CA VAL A 14 4.23 1.78 -6.37
C VAL A 14 3.27 0.82 -7.08
N LEU A 15 3.14 0.90 -8.41
CA LEU A 15 2.29 -0.02 -9.18
C LEU A 15 2.73 -1.49 -9.03
N GLY A 16 4.03 -1.77 -9.09
CA GLY A 16 4.56 -3.11 -8.88
C GLY A 16 4.20 -3.65 -7.49
N LEU A 17 4.33 -2.82 -6.46
CA LEU A 17 3.96 -3.17 -5.09
C LEU A 17 2.45 -3.40 -4.94
N ASP A 18 1.63 -2.61 -5.63
CA ASP A 18 0.18 -2.75 -5.63
C ASP A 18 -0.26 -4.10 -6.24
N ILE A 19 0.33 -4.47 -7.38
CA ILE A 19 0.09 -5.76 -8.05
C ILE A 19 0.46 -6.92 -7.13
N VAL A 20 1.62 -6.84 -6.45
CA VAL A 20 2.04 -7.84 -5.46
C VAL A 20 1.05 -7.89 -4.29
N GLY A 21 0.61 -6.72 -3.80
CA GLY A 21 -0.38 -6.61 -2.74
C GLY A 21 -1.70 -7.30 -3.07
N VAL A 22 -2.21 -7.12 -4.29
CA VAL A 22 -3.41 -7.82 -4.78
C VAL A 22 -3.19 -9.34 -4.79
N GLY A 23 -2.05 -9.81 -5.26
CA GLY A 23 -1.70 -11.25 -5.24
C GLY A 23 -1.67 -11.82 -3.82
N MET A 24 -1.08 -11.09 -2.87
CA MET A 24 -1.07 -11.47 -1.45
C MET A 24 -2.47 -11.47 -0.84
N LEU A 25 -3.36 -10.58 -1.28
CA LEU A 25 -4.75 -10.53 -0.82
C LEU A 25 -5.54 -11.78 -1.23
N VAL A 26 -5.33 -12.27 -2.46
CA VAL A 26 -5.92 -13.53 -2.92
C VAL A 26 -5.41 -14.70 -2.07
N LEU A 27 -4.10 -14.74 -1.78
CA LEU A 27 -3.54 -15.76 -0.89
C LEU A 27 -4.12 -15.68 0.53
N ALA A 28 -4.30 -14.47 1.08
CA ALA A 28 -4.90 -14.25 2.38
C ALA A 28 -6.34 -14.79 2.45
N MET A 29 -7.13 -14.60 1.39
CA MET A 29 -8.47 -15.18 1.29
C MET A 29 -8.44 -16.70 1.36
N VAL A 30 -7.58 -17.35 0.57
CA VAL A 30 -7.45 -18.81 0.55
C VAL A 30 -7.08 -19.34 1.93
N LEU A 31 -6.10 -18.71 2.60
CA LEU A 31 -5.69 -19.09 3.95
C LEU A 31 -6.81 -18.89 4.97
N ALA A 32 -7.56 -17.79 4.88
CA ALA A 32 -8.67 -17.51 5.78
C ALA A 32 -9.78 -18.56 5.68
N PHE A 33 -10.15 -18.96 4.45
CA PHE A 33 -11.13 -20.02 4.24
C PHE A 33 -10.59 -21.40 4.64
N GLY A 34 -9.34 -21.71 4.34
CA GLY A 34 -8.69 -22.96 4.78
C GLY A 34 -8.68 -23.10 6.31
N ALA A 35 -8.33 -22.02 7.01
CA ALA A 35 -8.31 -21.98 8.48
C ALA A 35 -9.68 -22.21 9.14
N ARG A 36 -10.78 -21.87 8.44
CA ARG A 36 -12.13 -22.20 8.92
C ARG A 36 -12.42 -23.69 8.88
N THR A 37 -11.84 -24.40 7.92
CA THR A 37 -12.04 -25.84 7.74
C THR A 37 -11.09 -26.68 8.60
N LEU A 38 -9.89 -26.17 8.88
CA LEU A 38 -8.83 -26.89 9.58
C LEU A 38 -8.45 -26.17 10.87
N ALA A 39 -8.94 -26.67 12.02
CA ALA A 39 -8.62 -26.16 13.35
C ALA A 39 -7.12 -25.89 13.62
N PRO A 40 -6.16 -26.77 13.24
CA PRO A 40 -4.74 -26.49 13.50
C PRO A 40 -4.18 -25.32 12.67
N MET A 41 -4.87 -24.91 11.61
CA MET A 41 -4.41 -23.87 10.69
C MET A 41 -4.85 -22.45 11.11
N GLN A 42 -5.71 -22.32 12.14
CA GLN A 42 -6.26 -21.03 12.57
C GLN A 42 -5.19 -20.05 13.06
N TRP A 43 -4.28 -20.50 13.93
CA TRP A 43 -3.23 -19.63 14.48
C TRP A 43 -2.22 -19.18 13.41
N PRO A 44 -1.65 -20.08 12.59
CA PRO A 44 -0.77 -19.70 11.49
C PRO A 44 -1.44 -18.74 10.50
N ALA A 45 -2.70 -18.99 10.13
CA ALA A 45 -3.43 -18.14 9.19
C ALA A 45 -3.68 -16.73 9.74
N ARG A 46 -3.95 -16.59 11.06
CA ARG A 46 -4.07 -15.27 11.70
C ARG A 46 -2.78 -14.47 11.60
N ILE A 47 -1.64 -15.10 11.90
CA ILE A 47 -0.33 -14.43 11.84
C ILE A 47 -0.05 -13.98 10.40
N ILE A 48 -0.24 -14.86 9.42
CA ILE A 48 0.01 -14.54 8.02
C ILE A 48 -0.94 -13.42 7.54
N ASN A 49 -2.23 -13.50 7.85
CA ASN A 49 -3.20 -12.48 7.44
C ASN A 49 -2.94 -11.13 8.13
N PHE A 50 -2.46 -11.13 9.38
CA PHE A 50 -2.01 -9.92 10.06
C PHE A 50 -0.78 -9.31 9.38
N LEU A 51 0.21 -10.14 9.00
CA LEU A 51 1.39 -9.66 8.27
C LEU A 51 1.02 -9.10 6.89
N ILE A 52 0.05 -9.69 6.20
CA ILE A 52 -0.47 -9.17 4.92
C ILE A 52 -1.19 -7.84 5.13
N LEU A 53 -1.97 -7.70 6.20
CA LEU A 53 -2.59 -6.43 6.58
C LEU A 53 -1.54 -5.33 6.83
N LEU A 54 -0.47 -5.64 7.55
CA LEU A 54 0.66 -4.71 7.72
C LEU A 54 1.37 -4.42 6.40
N GLY A 55 1.53 -5.44 5.55
CA GLY A 55 2.11 -5.33 4.21
C GLY A 55 1.34 -4.39 3.29
N ALA A 56 0.04 -4.20 3.50
CA ALA A 56 -0.77 -3.22 2.74
C ALA A 56 -0.33 -1.77 2.95
N LEU A 57 0.50 -1.47 3.96
CA LEU A 57 1.09 -0.14 4.18
C LEU A 57 2.26 0.17 3.22
N VAL A 58 2.85 -0.85 2.60
CA VAL A 58 4.08 -0.72 1.79
C VAL A 58 3.90 0.22 0.59
N PRO A 59 2.80 0.19 -0.20
CA PRO A 59 2.59 1.12 -1.31
C PRO A 59 2.58 2.59 -0.87
N GLY A 60 1.94 2.92 0.26
CA GLY A 60 1.92 4.27 0.82
C GLY A 60 3.30 4.75 1.25
N LEU A 61 4.10 3.87 1.86
CA LEU A 61 5.49 4.18 2.20
C LEU A 61 6.36 4.38 0.95
N ALA A 62 6.18 3.56 -0.08
CA ALA A 62 6.86 3.73 -1.35
C ALA A 62 6.45 5.02 -2.06
N GLY A 63 5.16 5.38 -2.01
CA GLY A 63 4.64 6.64 -2.53
C GLY A 63 5.24 7.86 -1.82
N LEU A 64 5.36 7.81 -0.49
CA LEU A 64 6.04 8.83 0.30
C LEU A 64 7.52 8.95 -0.07
N GLY A 65 8.22 7.82 -0.22
CA GLY A 65 9.60 7.80 -0.70
C GLY A 65 9.75 8.42 -2.09
N GLY A 66 8.83 8.11 -3.00
CA GLY A 66 8.76 8.69 -4.33
C GLY A 66 8.58 10.20 -4.33
N TRP A 67 7.70 10.72 -3.45
CA TRP A 67 7.50 12.16 -3.30
C TRP A 67 8.74 12.87 -2.73
N LEU A 68 9.36 12.32 -1.68
CA LEU A 68 10.60 12.88 -1.11
C LEU A 68 11.73 12.91 -2.15
N TYR A 69 11.88 11.82 -2.90
CA TYR A 69 12.87 11.72 -3.97
C TYR A 69 12.60 12.72 -5.10
N GLY A 70 11.34 12.85 -5.55
CA GLY A 70 10.95 13.81 -6.58
C GLY A 70 11.24 15.25 -6.17
N ARG A 71 10.99 15.60 -4.90
CA ARG A 71 11.35 16.92 -4.35
C ARG A 71 12.85 17.14 -4.34
N TYR A 72 13.63 16.17 -3.87
CA TYR A 72 15.09 16.25 -3.87
C TYR A 72 15.67 16.48 -5.27
N VAL A 73 15.20 15.73 -6.28
CA VAL A 73 15.65 15.91 -7.67
C VAL A 73 15.22 17.28 -8.23
N THR A 74 14.02 17.76 -7.87
CA THR A 74 13.55 19.09 -8.27
C THR A 74 14.47 20.18 -7.69
N GLU A 75 14.80 20.09 -6.40
CA GLU A 75 15.70 21.05 -5.74
C GLU A 75 17.08 21.08 -6.40
N GLN A 76 17.65 19.91 -6.73
CA GLN A 76 18.92 19.83 -7.47
C GLN A 76 18.84 20.46 -8.85
N ALA A 77 17.75 20.24 -9.58
CA ALA A 77 17.57 20.82 -10.91
C ALA A 77 17.49 22.35 -10.86
N LEU A 78 16.87 22.91 -9.82
CA LEU A 78 16.71 24.36 -9.64
C LEU A 78 18.03 25.10 -9.37
N GLU A 79 19.08 24.41 -8.92
CA GLU A 79 20.41 25.00 -8.74
C GLU A 79 20.99 25.52 -10.07
N LEU A 80 20.60 24.91 -11.19
CA LEU A 80 21.11 25.23 -12.53
C LEU A 80 20.21 26.19 -13.32
N VAL A 81 19.08 26.61 -12.76
CA VAL A 81 18.07 27.43 -13.44
C VAL A 81 18.16 28.89 -13.02
N ASP A 82 17.88 29.79 -13.96
CA ASP A 82 17.70 31.23 -13.71
C ASP A 82 16.75 31.52 -12.53
N PRO A 83 17.12 32.42 -11.61
CA PRO A 83 16.32 32.72 -10.43
C PRO A 83 14.88 33.15 -10.72
N SER A 84 14.64 33.80 -11.87
CA SER A 84 13.32 34.28 -12.28
C SER A 84 12.34 33.16 -12.63
N GLN A 85 12.82 31.94 -12.94
CA GLN A 85 11.98 30.79 -13.27
C GLN A 85 11.86 29.77 -12.14
N ARG A 86 12.62 29.95 -11.05
CA ARG A 86 12.73 28.95 -9.98
C ARG A 86 11.39 28.62 -9.34
N ASP A 87 10.59 29.62 -8.99
CA ASP A 87 9.32 29.39 -8.29
C ASP A 87 8.33 28.61 -9.15
N THR A 88 8.27 28.92 -10.45
CA THR A 88 7.40 28.23 -11.40
C THR A 88 7.82 26.78 -11.59
N LEU A 89 9.12 26.51 -11.78
CA LEU A 89 9.63 25.15 -11.95
C LEU A 89 9.56 24.33 -10.65
N MET A 90 9.77 24.96 -9.49
CA MET A 90 9.60 24.32 -8.20
C MET A 90 8.16 23.85 -8.01
N ALA A 91 7.18 24.72 -8.27
CA ALA A 91 5.78 24.38 -8.16
C ALA A 91 5.40 23.23 -9.11
N ALA A 92 5.90 23.26 -10.35
CA ALA A 92 5.68 22.19 -11.32
C ALA A 92 6.32 20.86 -10.89
N GLY A 93 7.58 20.85 -10.46
CA GLY A 93 8.27 19.65 -10.01
C GLY A 93 7.64 19.03 -8.77
N TYR A 94 7.21 19.86 -7.81
CA TYR A 94 6.49 19.39 -6.63
C TYR A 94 5.12 18.83 -6.97
N ALA A 95 4.39 19.45 -7.90
CA ALA A 95 3.12 18.92 -8.37
C ALA A 95 3.30 17.50 -8.95
N VAL A 96 4.32 17.30 -9.79
CA VAL A 96 4.62 15.97 -10.35
C VAL A 96 5.01 14.96 -9.26
N ALA A 97 5.79 15.38 -8.27
CA ALA A 97 6.18 14.51 -7.15
C ALA A 97 4.97 14.04 -6.31
N THR A 98 3.82 14.72 -6.35
CA THR A 98 2.62 14.29 -5.61
C THR A 98 1.94 13.05 -6.18
N TYR A 99 2.13 12.74 -7.47
CA TYR A 99 1.48 11.59 -8.11
C TYR A 99 1.80 10.24 -7.45
N PRO A 100 3.07 9.86 -7.22
CA PRO A 100 3.39 8.60 -6.54
C PRO A 100 2.86 8.56 -5.09
N LEU A 101 2.84 9.69 -4.38
CA LEU A 101 2.29 9.78 -3.02
C LEU A 101 0.77 9.53 -3.03
N ALA A 102 0.04 10.26 -3.87
CA ALA A 102 -1.41 10.12 -3.96
C ALA A 102 -1.80 8.69 -4.32
N PHE A 103 -1.12 8.09 -5.30
CA PHE A 103 -1.38 6.71 -5.70
C PHE A 103 -1.04 5.72 -4.59
N GLY A 104 0.14 5.85 -3.96
CA GLY A 104 0.54 4.98 -2.84
C GLY A 104 -0.44 5.02 -1.68
N LEU A 105 -0.95 6.19 -1.31
CA LEU A 105 -1.94 6.34 -0.24
C LEU A 105 -3.29 5.69 -0.60
N ILE A 106 -3.78 5.90 -1.83
CA ILE A 106 -5.02 5.28 -2.30
C ILE A 106 -4.88 3.76 -2.33
N SER A 107 -3.77 3.25 -2.86
CA SER A 107 -3.45 1.81 -2.89
C SER A 107 -3.38 1.22 -1.48
N THR A 108 -2.71 1.87 -0.54
CA THR A 108 -2.67 1.41 0.86
C THR A 108 -4.05 1.38 1.49
N LEU A 109 -4.88 2.39 1.27
CA LEU A 109 -6.24 2.39 1.78
C LEU A 109 -7.06 1.24 1.20
N ALA A 110 -7.03 1.07 -0.13
CA ALA A 110 -7.77 0.02 -0.81
C ALA A 110 -7.34 -1.38 -0.36
N LEU A 111 -6.04 -1.67 -0.43
CA LEU A 111 -5.49 -2.96 -0.01
C LEU A 111 -5.70 -3.22 1.48
N GLY A 112 -5.52 -2.20 2.32
CA GLY A 112 -5.72 -2.30 3.77
C GLY A 112 -7.16 -2.66 4.11
N LEU A 113 -8.14 -1.95 3.53
CA LEU A 113 -9.56 -2.25 3.73
C LEU A 113 -9.91 -3.66 3.25
N CYS A 114 -9.41 -4.08 2.09
CA CYS A 114 -9.63 -5.43 1.60
C CYS A 114 -8.96 -6.51 2.49
N ALA A 115 -7.78 -6.23 3.05
CA ALA A 115 -7.03 -7.15 3.90
C ALA A 115 -7.65 -7.32 5.30
N LEU A 116 -8.56 -6.44 5.72
CA LEU A 116 -9.36 -6.64 6.93
C LEU A 116 -10.31 -7.84 6.82
N ILE A 117 -10.82 -8.14 5.63
CA ILE A 117 -11.76 -9.24 5.39
C ILE A 117 -11.14 -10.61 5.75
N PRO A 118 -9.98 -11.03 5.18
CA PRO A 118 -9.37 -12.32 5.52
C PRO A 118 -8.97 -12.38 6.99
N PHE A 119 -8.50 -11.26 7.55
CA PHE A 119 -8.15 -11.19 8.96
C PHE A 119 -9.37 -11.44 9.86
N ALA A 120 -10.48 -10.74 9.61
CA ALA A 120 -11.73 -10.91 10.35
C ALA A 120 -12.30 -12.33 10.26
N ILE A 121 -12.21 -12.99 9.10
CA ILE A 121 -12.66 -14.38 8.90
C ILE A 121 -11.93 -15.35 9.83
N THR A 122 -10.65 -15.08 10.12
CA THR A 122 -9.81 -15.94 10.99
C THR A 122 -10.04 -15.72 12.49
N ILE A 123 -10.72 -14.65 12.91
CA ILE A 123 -11.08 -14.40 14.31
C ILE A 123 -12.17 -15.40 14.72
N PRO A 124 -12.02 -16.12 15.86
CA PRO A 124 -13.04 -17.07 16.29
C PRO A 124 -14.28 -16.30 16.75
N SER A 125 -15.48 -16.76 16.34
CA SER A 125 -16.72 -16.22 16.90
C SER A 125 -16.77 -16.58 18.38
N THR A 126 -16.83 -15.58 19.26
CA THR A 126 -17.12 -15.77 20.68
C THR A 126 -18.59 -16.16 20.82
N THR A 127 -18.95 -17.35 20.40
CA THR A 127 -20.20 -17.95 20.86
C THR A 127 -19.92 -18.36 22.30
N PRO A 128 -20.63 -17.79 23.29
CA PRO A 128 -20.52 -18.29 24.66
C PRO A 128 -20.84 -19.77 24.57
N THR A 129 -19.91 -20.62 24.97
CA THR A 129 -20.25 -21.99 25.34
C THR A 129 -21.29 -21.83 26.43
N GLN A 130 -22.57 -22.07 26.11
CA GLN A 130 -23.53 -22.36 27.15
C GLN A 130 -23.00 -23.64 27.78
N ASP A 131 -22.32 -23.49 28.91
CA ASP A 131 -21.95 -24.61 29.76
C ASP A 131 -23.26 -25.36 30.02
N PRO A 132 -23.40 -26.59 29.48
CA PRO A 132 -24.47 -27.44 29.90
C PRO A 132 -24.02 -27.95 31.28
N TRP A 133 -24.61 -27.35 32.31
CA TRP A 133 -24.63 -27.82 33.70
C TRP A 133 -23.40 -27.48 34.56
#